data_AF-A0A8J2RSU3-F1
#
_entry.id   AF-A0A8J2RSU3-F1
#
_cell.length_a   1.000
_cell.length_b   1.000
_cell.length_c   1.000
_cell.angle_alpha   90.00
_cell.angle_beta   90.00
_cell.angle_gamma   90.00
#
_symmetry.space_group_name_H-M   'P 1'
#
loop_
_entity.id
_entity.type
_entity.pdbx_description
1 polymer ?
#
loop_
_entity_poly.entity_id
_entity_poly.type
_entity_poly.pdbx_seq_one_letter_code
_entity_poly.pdbx_strand_id
1 'polypeptide(L)'
;MIQSWAPLVWLHSGEQFMPSSVEFFLEHVTLQNRKGRVLDQQPTLNKLPGGPSSTVLHLQSRQKLTCPACLGPTFFHGNNVANGGVPVYAIVREYQDAWKTVDVVYHTFYPYNRGKQVCIGISTGKDKEKCLGNVESFGHHVGDWEHVTLRFQNGKPHVIYLSVHNFGAYYIWNESAGYFQLHKGESPKEKAARRGRRRKFARDLQVTFPTVLHVSGKHPVLYSANGSHGLWATPGKHTYSTFPLLEDFTDQGVAWNTWENLVVIPWNDTPYPYAGQLEWLNFRGEWGNAKNGCDLEPLSGECRLNHGPIFPGGPDDMPPPRIQRSRQTAVPTVAPSLQSPPPHFLAYTPTIPQFLHQMPVGRASGILNYRFKRRDPASMDLAAITANTTKEPNQDSGSDPNANLANRLVTFVPEGSSTVSS
;
A
#
# COMPACT_ATOMS: atom_id res chain seq x y z
N MET A 1 -10.92 -11.46 -18.29
CA MET A 1 -11.48 -10.58 -17.25
C MET A 1 -10.51 -10.44 -16.09
N ILE A 2 -10.20 -11.52 -15.36
CA ILE A 2 -9.21 -11.59 -14.27
C ILE A 2 -7.90 -10.90 -14.68
N GLN A 3 -7.17 -11.46 -15.66
CA GLN A 3 -5.92 -10.87 -16.14
C GLN A 3 -6.06 -9.43 -16.66
N SER A 4 -7.13 -9.17 -17.42
CA SER A 4 -7.36 -7.87 -18.05
C SER A 4 -7.61 -6.72 -17.06
N TRP A 5 -8.00 -7.05 -15.83
CA TRP A 5 -8.32 -6.08 -14.77
C TRP A 5 -7.45 -6.23 -13.53
N ALA A 6 -6.41 -7.07 -13.60
CA ALA A 6 -5.43 -7.15 -12.52
C ALA A 6 -4.73 -5.79 -12.36
N PRO A 7 -4.45 -5.35 -11.13
CA PRO A 7 -3.97 -3.99 -10.87
C PRO A 7 -2.58 -3.73 -11.45
N LEU A 8 -2.34 -2.49 -11.88
CA LEU A 8 -0.98 -1.96 -11.95
C LEU A 8 -0.61 -1.50 -10.55
N VAL A 9 0.47 -2.02 -9.98
CA VAL A 9 0.95 -1.60 -8.67
C VAL A 9 2.25 -0.83 -8.84
N TRP A 10 2.30 0.42 -8.38
CA TRP A 10 3.55 1.15 -8.21
C TRP A 10 4.15 0.82 -6.86
N LEU A 11 5.31 0.17 -6.86
CA LEU A 11 6.13 0.02 -5.67
C LEU A 11 6.86 1.34 -5.41
N HIS A 12 6.95 1.74 -4.14
CA HIS A 12 7.58 3.01 -3.79
C HIS A 12 9.04 3.08 -4.31
N SER A 13 9.50 4.26 -4.73
CA SER A 13 10.82 4.48 -5.35
C SER A 13 11.99 4.12 -4.45
N GLY A 14 11.79 4.28 -3.13
CA GLY A 14 12.71 3.83 -2.08
C GLY A 14 12.37 2.48 -1.45
N GLU A 15 11.49 1.67 -2.04
CA GLU A 15 11.18 0.33 -1.53
C GLU A 15 12.43 -0.55 -1.54
N GLN A 16 12.67 -1.24 -0.43
CA GLN A 16 13.78 -2.18 -0.27
C GLN A 16 13.27 -3.61 -0.04
N PHE A 17 12.02 -3.79 0.37
CA PHE A 17 11.42 -5.07 0.72
C PHE A 17 10.46 -5.47 -0.41
N MET A 18 11.02 -5.90 -1.53
CA MET A 18 10.24 -6.20 -2.73
C MET A 18 9.36 -7.45 -2.52
N PRO A 19 8.28 -7.63 -3.31
CA PRO A 19 7.45 -8.83 -3.20
C PRO A 19 8.21 -10.08 -3.70
N SER A 20 7.68 -11.27 -3.42
CA SER A 20 8.25 -12.56 -3.86
C SER A 20 7.19 -13.65 -3.93
N SER A 21 7.57 -14.82 -4.46
CA SER A 21 6.73 -16.01 -4.37
C SER A 21 6.77 -16.62 -2.96
N VAL A 22 5.74 -17.40 -2.64
CA VAL A 22 5.71 -18.23 -1.44
C VAL A 22 6.85 -19.24 -1.45
N GLU A 23 7.13 -19.84 -2.60
CA GLU A 23 8.18 -20.84 -2.80
C GLU A 23 9.54 -20.28 -2.40
N PHE A 24 9.88 -19.08 -2.88
CA PHE A 24 11.10 -18.36 -2.50
C PHE A 24 11.18 -18.18 -0.97
N PHE A 25 10.08 -17.76 -0.34
CA PHE A 25 10.05 -17.56 1.10
C PHE A 25 10.23 -18.86 1.90
N LEU A 26 9.62 -19.96 1.46
CA LEU A 26 9.70 -21.25 2.13
C LEU A 26 11.13 -21.81 2.19
N GLU A 27 11.99 -21.44 1.23
CA GLU A 27 13.42 -21.77 1.25
C GLU A 27 14.16 -21.14 2.44
N HIS A 28 13.65 -20.06 3.02
CA HIS A 28 14.33 -19.28 4.06
C HIS A 28 13.75 -19.45 5.48
N VAL A 29 12.73 -20.30 5.64
CA VAL A 29 12.04 -20.53 6.91
C VAL A 29 12.03 -22.00 7.31
N THR A 30 11.65 -22.25 8.55
CA THR A 30 11.38 -23.56 9.14
C THR A 30 9.97 -23.56 9.69
N LEU A 31 9.29 -24.70 9.66
CA LEU A 31 7.99 -24.84 10.29
C LEU A 31 8.17 -25.19 11.77
N GLN A 32 7.64 -24.36 12.65
CA GLN A 32 7.76 -24.55 14.10
C GLN A 32 6.40 -24.48 14.79
N ASN A 33 6.30 -25.12 15.96
CA ASN A 33 5.19 -24.87 16.87
C ASN A 33 5.49 -23.70 17.80
N ARG A 34 4.48 -23.22 18.55
CA ARG A 34 4.63 -22.10 19.51
C ARG A 34 5.67 -22.30 20.63
N LYS A 35 6.15 -23.53 20.85
CA LYS A 35 7.21 -23.83 21.83
C LYS A 35 8.61 -23.79 21.22
N GLY A 36 8.74 -23.42 19.94
CA GLY A 36 10.02 -23.40 19.21
C GLY A 36 10.51 -24.78 18.77
N ARG A 37 9.68 -25.83 18.86
CA ARG A 37 10.03 -27.15 18.31
C ARG A 37 9.90 -27.07 16.79
N VAL A 38 11.01 -27.33 16.10
CA VAL A 38 11.02 -27.47 14.64
C VAL A 38 10.33 -28.77 14.24
N LEU A 39 9.35 -28.67 13.35
CA LEU A 39 8.58 -29.77 12.78
C LEU A 39 9.04 -30.09 11.36
N ASP A 40 9.38 -29.06 10.58
CA ASP A 40 9.98 -29.22 9.26
C ASP A 40 11.13 -28.22 9.11
N GLN A 41 12.32 -28.74 8.81
CA GLN A 41 13.47 -27.92 8.53
C GLN A 41 13.37 -27.24 7.17
N GLN A 42 12.68 -27.81 6.18
CA GLN A 42 12.58 -27.26 4.83
C GLN A 42 11.14 -27.43 4.31
N PRO A 43 10.20 -26.62 4.82
CA PRO A 43 8.84 -26.66 4.32
C PRO A 43 8.82 -26.35 2.83
N THR A 44 7.91 -27.00 2.12
CA THR A 44 7.63 -26.77 0.69
C THR A 44 6.13 -26.66 0.54
N LEU A 45 5.64 -26.15 -0.59
CA LEU A 45 4.19 -26.04 -0.82
C LEU A 45 3.45 -27.37 -0.56
N ASN A 46 3.97 -28.48 -1.07
CA ASN A 46 3.33 -29.79 -0.97
C ASN A 46 3.50 -30.47 0.40
N LYS A 47 4.19 -29.84 1.35
CA LYS A 47 4.42 -30.37 2.71
C LYS A 47 3.90 -29.46 3.81
N LEU A 48 3.40 -28.27 3.45
CA LEU A 48 2.88 -27.32 4.41
C LEU A 48 1.55 -27.85 4.99
N PRO A 49 1.43 -28.06 6.30
CA PRO A 49 0.24 -28.69 6.86
C PRO A 49 -0.98 -27.77 6.73
N GLY A 50 -2.09 -28.30 6.24
CA GLY A 50 -3.36 -27.59 6.25
C GLY A 50 -4.14 -27.73 7.56
N GLY A 51 -5.28 -27.07 7.64
CA GLY A 51 -6.32 -27.42 8.60
C GLY A 51 -6.16 -26.79 10.00
N PRO A 52 -7.04 -27.16 10.95
CA PRO A 52 -7.05 -26.60 12.30
C PRO A 52 -5.73 -26.81 13.06
N SER A 53 -5.05 -27.94 12.82
CA SER A 53 -3.75 -28.24 13.42
C SER A 53 -2.65 -27.26 13.03
N SER A 54 -2.77 -26.58 11.89
CA SER A 54 -1.78 -25.59 11.43
C SER A 54 -1.88 -24.24 12.18
N THR A 55 -3.00 -23.96 12.85
CA THR A 55 -3.24 -22.67 13.56
C THR A 55 -2.31 -22.40 14.74
N VAL A 56 -1.60 -23.43 15.21
CA VAL A 56 -0.61 -23.36 16.29
C VAL A 56 0.83 -23.39 15.78
N LEU A 57 1.01 -23.28 14.47
CA LEU A 57 2.30 -23.33 13.79
C LEU A 57 2.66 -21.96 13.22
N HIS A 58 3.95 -21.76 12.97
CA HIS A 58 4.46 -20.56 12.32
C HIS A 58 5.71 -20.87 11.48
N LEU A 59 5.97 -20.01 10.50
CA LEU A 59 7.10 -20.09 9.57
C LEU A 59 8.27 -19.22 10.05
N GLN A 60 9.10 -19.79 10.92
CA GLN A 60 10.22 -19.11 11.57
C GLN A 60 11.44 -19.02 10.65
N SER A 61 12.01 -17.82 10.49
CA SER A 61 13.24 -17.61 9.72
C SER A 61 14.38 -18.54 10.16
N ARG A 62 15.06 -19.16 9.20
CA ARG A 62 16.26 -19.99 9.45
C ARG A 62 17.38 -19.16 10.06
N GLN A 63 17.65 -18.00 9.45
CA GLN A 63 18.57 -17.02 9.99
C GLN A 63 17.87 -16.35 11.17
N LYS A 64 18.45 -16.51 12.35
CA LYS A 64 17.96 -15.86 13.58
C LYS A 64 18.10 -14.35 13.46
N LEU A 65 17.06 -13.62 13.84
CA LEU A 65 17.12 -12.17 13.96
C LEU A 65 17.93 -11.80 15.21
N THR A 66 18.90 -10.92 15.05
CA THR A 66 19.74 -10.43 16.16
C THR A 66 19.00 -9.42 17.05
N CYS A 67 17.96 -8.76 16.52
CA CYS A 67 17.03 -7.93 17.26
C CYS A 67 15.65 -7.87 16.56
N PRO A 68 14.58 -7.42 17.24
CA PRO A 68 13.22 -7.36 16.65
C PRO A 68 13.08 -6.49 15.38
N ALA A 69 13.93 -5.47 15.22
CA ALA A 69 13.89 -4.54 14.08
C ALA A 69 15.09 -4.72 13.12
N CYS A 70 15.91 -5.75 13.31
CA CYS A 70 17.16 -5.94 12.58
C CYS A 70 16.90 -6.54 11.18
N LEU A 71 17.44 -5.88 10.15
CA LEU A 71 17.27 -6.25 8.73
C LEU A 71 18.38 -7.18 8.21
N GLY A 72 18.83 -8.11 9.05
CA GLY A 72 19.98 -8.97 8.74
C GLY A 72 19.77 -9.98 7.60
N PRO A 73 18.62 -10.68 7.52
CA PRO A 73 18.38 -11.65 6.47
C PRO A 73 18.18 -11.01 5.08
N THR A 74 18.97 -11.47 4.11
CA THR A 74 18.94 -10.93 2.74
C THR A 74 17.63 -11.21 2.00
N PHE A 75 16.96 -12.32 2.34
CA PHE A 75 15.69 -12.69 1.71
C PHE A 75 14.55 -11.69 1.97
N PHE A 76 14.71 -10.80 2.95
CA PHE A 76 13.77 -9.70 3.21
C PHE A 76 13.61 -8.76 2.00
N HIS A 77 14.62 -8.67 1.15
CA HIS A 77 14.61 -7.79 -0.02
C HIS A 77 13.81 -8.32 -1.20
N GLY A 78 13.34 -9.56 -1.12
CA GLY A 78 12.50 -10.20 -2.13
C GLY A 78 13.10 -10.28 -3.52
N ASN A 79 12.24 -10.14 -4.54
CA ASN A 79 12.60 -10.40 -5.93
C ASN A 79 12.23 -9.22 -6.85
N ASN A 80 12.87 -9.18 -8.01
CA ASN A 80 12.57 -8.18 -9.03
C ASN A 80 11.21 -8.47 -9.69
N VAL A 81 10.34 -7.47 -9.74
CA VAL A 81 8.99 -7.54 -10.33
C VAL A 81 8.94 -7.33 -11.84
N ALA A 82 10.04 -6.86 -12.45
CA ALA A 82 10.08 -6.60 -13.88
C ALA A 82 9.86 -7.90 -14.70
N ASN A 83 9.18 -7.78 -15.84
CA ASN A 83 8.94 -8.87 -16.79
C ASN A 83 8.25 -10.10 -16.18
N GLY A 84 7.21 -9.89 -15.37
CA GLY A 84 6.47 -10.97 -14.71
C GLY A 84 7.23 -11.75 -13.63
N GLY A 85 8.33 -11.21 -13.09
CA GLY A 85 9.24 -11.95 -12.18
C GLY A 85 8.64 -12.44 -10.86
N VAL A 86 7.53 -11.85 -10.39
CA VAL A 86 6.89 -12.19 -9.11
C VAL A 86 5.42 -12.55 -9.32
N PRO A 87 4.93 -13.69 -8.77
CA PRO A 87 3.55 -14.10 -8.95
C PRO A 87 2.58 -13.25 -8.11
N VAL A 88 1.37 -13.09 -8.64
CA VAL A 88 0.20 -12.58 -7.91
C VAL A 88 -0.86 -13.67 -7.85
N TYR A 89 -1.33 -13.99 -6.64
CA TYR A 89 -2.27 -15.07 -6.40
C TYR A 89 -3.70 -14.53 -6.50
N ALA A 90 -4.38 -14.81 -7.61
CA ALA A 90 -5.72 -14.33 -7.89
C ALA A 90 -6.77 -15.37 -7.49
N ILE A 91 -7.40 -15.19 -6.34
CA ILE A 91 -8.47 -16.07 -5.87
C ILE A 91 -9.80 -15.60 -6.45
N VAL A 92 -10.50 -16.47 -7.16
CA VAL A 92 -11.69 -16.13 -7.94
C VAL A 92 -12.91 -16.83 -7.37
N ARG A 93 -13.92 -16.05 -6.95
CA ARG A 93 -15.20 -16.57 -6.49
C ARG A 93 -16.31 -16.18 -7.44
N GLU A 94 -17.00 -17.18 -7.97
CA GLU A 94 -18.19 -17.00 -8.79
C GLU A 94 -19.45 -17.21 -7.95
N TYR A 95 -20.43 -16.32 -8.09
CA TYR A 95 -21.69 -16.38 -7.36
C TYR A 95 -22.80 -16.82 -8.31
N GLN A 96 -23.65 -17.73 -7.83
CA GLN A 96 -24.89 -18.13 -8.51
C GLN A 96 -26.01 -17.13 -8.20
N ASP A 97 -25.84 -15.89 -8.62
CA ASP A 97 -26.84 -14.82 -8.46
C ASP A 97 -27.34 -14.29 -9.82
N ALA A 98 -28.39 -13.47 -9.77
CA ALA A 98 -28.97 -12.88 -10.97
C ALA A 98 -28.02 -11.94 -11.73
N TRP A 99 -26.95 -11.47 -11.08
CA TRP A 99 -26.04 -10.46 -11.62
C TRP A 99 -24.73 -11.09 -12.10
N LYS A 100 -24.63 -12.42 -12.07
CA LYS A 100 -23.42 -13.19 -12.43
C LYS A 100 -22.19 -12.61 -11.74
N THR A 101 -22.32 -12.36 -10.43
CA THR A 101 -21.26 -11.70 -9.65
C THR A 101 -20.00 -12.58 -9.64
N VAL A 102 -18.85 -11.95 -9.87
CA VAL A 102 -17.53 -12.57 -9.73
C VAL A 102 -16.65 -11.67 -8.90
N ASP A 103 -16.09 -12.19 -7.81
CA ASP A 103 -15.05 -11.50 -7.05
C ASP A 103 -13.69 -12.08 -7.37
N VAL A 104 -12.70 -11.20 -7.55
CA VAL A 104 -11.30 -11.58 -7.72
C VAL A 104 -10.48 -10.88 -6.65
N VAL A 105 -9.83 -11.64 -5.78
CA VAL A 105 -8.87 -11.13 -4.79
C VAL A 105 -7.47 -11.35 -5.31
N TYR A 106 -6.77 -10.27 -5.62
CA TYR A 106 -5.36 -10.31 -6.00
C TYR A 106 -4.52 -10.18 -4.73
N HIS A 107 -3.92 -11.30 -4.31
CA HIS A 107 -2.99 -11.33 -3.19
C HIS A 107 -1.55 -11.18 -3.68
N THR A 108 -0.79 -10.35 -2.98
CA THR A 108 0.64 -10.17 -3.17
C THR A 108 1.36 -10.56 -1.89
N PHE A 109 2.49 -11.26 -2.02
CA PHE A 109 3.28 -11.71 -0.88
C PHE A 109 4.62 -10.97 -0.83
N TYR A 110 5.03 -10.56 0.36
CA TYR A 110 6.31 -9.94 0.64
C TYR A 110 7.05 -10.75 1.70
N PRO A 111 8.34 -11.05 1.53
CA PRO A 111 9.10 -11.79 2.54
C PRO A 111 9.28 -11.06 3.87
N TYR A 112 9.10 -9.74 3.90
CA TYR A 112 9.25 -8.93 5.10
C TYR A 112 8.48 -7.63 4.99
N ASN A 113 7.75 -7.26 6.03
CA ASN A 113 7.16 -5.95 6.21
C ASN A 113 7.99 -5.12 7.18
N ARG A 114 8.48 -3.98 6.69
CA ARG A 114 9.02 -2.93 7.55
C ARG A 114 7.85 -2.08 8.05
N GLY A 115 7.40 -2.43 9.25
CA GLY A 115 6.45 -1.67 10.05
C GLY A 115 6.81 -0.19 10.27
N LYS A 116 6.12 0.48 11.18
CA LYS A 116 6.14 1.93 11.29
C LYS A 116 7.13 2.46 12.30
N GLN A 117 7.90 3.45 11.87
CA GLN A 117 8.58 4.36 12.77
C GLN A 117 7.57 5.23 13.53
N VAL A 118 7.68 5.20 14.85
CA VAL A 118 6.82 5.87 15.82
C VAL A 118 7.69 6.65 16.79
N CYS A 119 7.29 7.89 17.09
CA CYS A 119 7.90 8.67 18.15
C CYS A 119 7.45 8.19 19.53
N ILE A 120 8.38 7.74 20.35
CA ILE A 120 8.21 7.41 21.76
C ILE A 120 8.70 8.59 22.59
N GLY A 121 7.78 9.50 22.94
CA GLY A 121 8.07 10.75 23.64
C GLY A 121 7.01 11.80 23.33
N ILE A 122 7.44 13.07 23.27
CA ILE A 122 6.57 14.19 22.90
C ILE A 122 6.77 14.47 21.40
N SER A 123 5.75 14.20 20.59
CA SER A 123 5.74 14.69 19.20
C SER A 123 5.41 16.18 19.21
N THR A 124 6.39 17.02 18.87
CA THR A 124 6.22 18.49 18.86
C THR A 124 5.78 19.05 17.51
N GLY A 125 5.42 18.20 16.55
CA GLY A 125 4.90 18.62 15.25
C GLY A 125 4.20 17.52 14.46
N LYS A 126 3.91 17.84 13.19
CA LYS A 126 3.29 16.93 12.20
C LYS A 126 4.29 16.03 11.47
N ASP A 127 5.59 16.15 11.79
CA ASP A 127 6.69 15.46 11.13
C ASP A 127 7.47 14.61 12.13
N LYS A 128 8.01 13.47 11.67
CA LYS A 128 8.75 12.50 12.52
C LYS A 128 10.03 13.07 13.14
N GLU A 129 10.63 14.09 12.52
CA GLU A 129 11.87 14.74 12.97
C GLU A 129 11.70 15.59 14.25
N LYS A 130 10.46 15.82 14.69
CA LYS A 130 10.13 16.63 15.87
C LYS A 130 9.83 15.76 17.11
N CYS A 131 10.40 14.56 17.15
CA CYS A 131 10.26 13.65 18.28
C CYS A 131 11.19 14.07 19.42
N LEU A 132 10.64 14.66 20.49
CA LEU A 132 11.36 14.84 21.75
C LEU A 132 11.25 13.55 22.56
N GLY A 133 12.16 12.61 22.26
CA GLY A 133 12.18 11.26 22.78
C GLY A 133 12.98 10.34 21.86
N ASN A 134 12.59 9.07 21.77
CA ASN A 134 13.22 8.08 20.88
C ASN A 134 12.29 7.75 19.72
N VAL A 135 12.83 7.63 18.51
CA VAL A 135 12.10 7.03 17.38
C VAL A 135 12.32 5.53 17.41
N GLU A 136 11.24 4.79 17.58
CA GLU A 136 11.22 3.32 17.60
C GLU A 136 10.42 2.81 16.41
N SER A 137 10.66 1.57 15.99
CA SER A 137 9.88 0.97 14.89
C SER A 137 9.06 -0.21 15.38
N PHE A 138 7.77 -0.24 15.02
CA PHE A 138 6.79 -1.21 15.48
C PHE A 138 6.05 -1.89 14.33
N GLY A 139 5.60 -3.10 14.58
CA GLY A 139 4.80 -3.86 13.63
C GLY A 139 5.60 -4.48 12.50
N HIS A 140 6.93 -4.62 12.64
CA HIS A 140 7.71 -5.43 11.71
C HIS A 140 7.18 -6.86 11.71
N HIS A 141 7.25 -7.54 10.58
CA HIS A 141 6.98 -8.97 10.53
C HIS A 141 7.69 -9.61 9.35
N VAL A 142 8.22 -10.81 9.58
CA VAL A 142 8.71 -11.70 8.53
C VAL A 142 7.49 -12.30 7.86
N GLY A 143 7.46 -12.32 6.53
CA GLY A 143 6.34 -12.71 5.68
C GLY A 143 5.13 -11.78 5.81
N ASP A 144 4.54 -11.35 4.71
CA ASP A 144 3.48 -10.35 4.69
C ASP A 144 2.56 -10.54 3.48
N TRP A 145 1.26 -10.38 3.71
CA TRP A 145 0.21 -10.61 2.73
C TRP A 145 -0.63 -9.35 2.58
N GLU A 146 -0.62 -8.81 1.37
CA GLU A 146 -1.44 -7.67 0.97
C GLU A 146 -2.46 -8.11 -0.08
N HIS A 147 -3.60 -7.41 -0.17
CA HIS A 147 -4.61 -7.76 -1.15
C HIS A 147 -5.46 -6.59 -1.64
N VAL A 148 -6.02 -6.77 -2.82
CA VAL A 148 -7.09 -5.95 -3.39
C VAL A 148 -8.17 -6.86 -3.96
N THR A 149 -9.43 -6.49 -3.72
CA THR A 149 -10.57 -7.29 -4.20
C THR A 149 -11.37 -6.51 -5.22
N LEU A 150 -11.52 -7.05 -6.43
CA LEU A 150 -12.32 -6.45 -7.50
C LEU A 150 -13.55 -7.33 -7.78
N ARG A 151 -14.72 -6.72 -7.62
CA ARG A 151 -16.02 -7.31 -7.96
C ARG A 151 -16.43 -6.93 -9.38
N PHE A 152 -16.88 -7.94 -10.13
CA PHE A 152 -17.56 -7.81 -11.39
C PHE A 152 -19.03 -8.21 -11.27
N GLN A 153 -19.88 -7.54 -12.03
CA GLN A 153 -21.28 -7.90 -12.19
C GLN A 153 -21.63 -7.81 -13.67
N ASN A 154 -22.23 -8.86 -14.21
CA ASN A 154 -22.54 -9.01 -15.63
C ASN A 154 -21.30 -8.73 -16.52
N GLY A 155 -20.12 -9.17 -16.09
CA GLY A 155 -18.86 -8.99 -16.82
C GLY A 155 -18.26 -7.58 -16.77
N LYS A 156 -18.84 -6.64 -16.03
CA LYS A 156 -18.34 -5.28 -15.86
C LYS A 156 -17.78 -5.06 -14.45
N PRO A 157 -16.71 -4.26 -14.27
CA PRO A 157 -16.27 -3.87 -12.94
C PRO A 157 -17.40 -3.16 -12.20
N HIS A 158 -17.53 -3.44 -10.91
CA HIS A 158 -18.57 -2.86 -10.07
C HIS A 158 -17.99 -2.14 -8.86
N VAL A 159 -17.16 -2.83 -8.07
CA VAL A 159 -16.56 -2.31 -6.85
C VAL A 159 -15.14 -2.83 -6.72
N ILE A 160 -14.23 -1.99 -6.25
CA ILE A 160 -12.91 -2.42 -5.79
C ILE A 160 -12.74 -2.09 -4.30
N TYR A 161 -12.20 -3.03 -3.53
CA TYR A 161 -11.78 -2.86 -2.14
C TYR A 161 -10.26 -2.87 -2.07
N LEU A 162 -9.66 -1.78 -1.59
CA LEU A 162 -8.23 -1.73 -1.30
C LEU A 162 -8.00 -2.07 0.16
N SER A 163 -7.18 -3.08 0.42
CA SER A 163 -6.70 -3.37 1.76
C SER A 163 -5.48 -2.51 2.08
N VAL A 164 -5.53 -1.86 3.23
CA VAL A 164 -4.48 -1.02 3.79
C VAL A 164 -4.25 -1.49 5.21
N HIS A 165 -3.25 -2.35 5.39
CA HIS A 165 -3.00 -3.04 6.66
C HIS A 165 -4.24 -3.84 7.12
N ASN A 166 -4.76 -3.53 8.30
CA ASN A 166 -5.95 -4.19 8.84
C ASN A 166 -7.26 -3.44 8.53
N PHE A 167 -7.27 -2.41 7.70
CA PHE A 167 -8.45 -1.64 7.28
C PHE A 167 -8.43 -1.44 5.76
N GLY A 168 -9.35 -0.66 5.20
CA GLY A 168 -9.35 -0.42 3.76
C GLY A 168 -10.46 0.51 3.30
N ALA A 169 -10.66 0.59 1.99
CA ALA A 169 -11.74 1.40 1.41
C ALA A 169 -12.35 0.76 0.17
N TYR A 170 -13.66 0.97 0.03
CA TYR A 170 -14.47 0.56 -1.11
C TYR A 170 -14.62 1.73 -2.08
N TYR A 171 -14.41 1.46 -3.37
CA TYR A 171 -14.63 2.39 -4.47
C TYR A 171 -15.58 1.76 -5.49
N ILE A 172 -16.55 2.54 -5.99
CA ILE A 172 -17.53 2.09 -6.98
C ILE A 172 -17.09 2.53 -8.37
N TRP A 173 -17.22 1.63 -9.35
CA TRP A 173 -16.92 1.92 -10.75
C TRP A 173 -17.86 3.00 -11.30
N ASN A 174 -17.29 4.08 -11.85
CA ASN A 174 -18.01 5.09 -12.60
C ASN A 174 -17.74 4.87 -14.10
N GLU A 175 -18.67 4.19 -14.78
CA GLU A 175 -18.51 3.81 -16.19
C GLU A 175 -18.35 5.03 -17.12
N SER A 176 -19.08 6.12 -16.88
CA SER A 176 -19.00 7.33 -17.71
C SER A 176 -17.68 8.09 -17.53
N ALA A 177 -17.08 7.99 -16.35
CA ALA A 177 -15.86 8.74 -16.02
C ALA A 177 -14.57 7.91 -16.15
N GLY A 178 -14.68 6.58 -16.23
CA GLY A 178 -13.54 5.69 -16.42
C GLY A 178 -12.65 5.53 -15.18
N TYR A 179 -13.18 5.76 -13.97
CA TYR A 179 -12.44 5.60 -12.71
C TYR A 179 -13.35 5.03 -11.61
N PHE A 180 -12.76 4.57 -10.51
CA PHE A 180 -13.53 4.19 -9.32
C PHE A 180 -13.61 5.38 -8.34
N GLN A 181 -14.82 5.68 -7.87
CA GLN A 181 -15.09 6.75 -6.91
C GLN A 181 -15.21 6.17 -5.51
N LEU A 182 -14.58 6.80 -4.52
CA LEU A 182 -14.67 6.42 -3.12
C LEU A 182 -16.13 6.33 -2.71
N HIS A 183 -16.53 5.17 -2.22
CA HIS A 183 -17.86 4.91 -1.68
C HIS A 183 -17.85 4.92 -0.15
N LYS A 184 -16.89 4.19 0.44
CA LYS A 184 -16.80 4.03 1.89
C LYS A 184 -15.39 3.66 2.33
N GLY A 185 -14.80 4.46 3.22
CA GLY A 185 -13.63 4.06 3.99
C GLY A 185 -14.02 3.25 5.22
N GLU A 186 -13.19 2.28 5.60
CA GLU A 186 -13.30 1.62 6.88
C GLU A 186 -12.64 2.45 7.98
N SER A 187 -13.26 2.50 9.15
CA SER A 187 -12.61 3.02 10.36
C SER A 187 -11.91 1.88 11.10
N PRO A 188 -10.61 1.99 11.41
CA PRO A 188 -9.91 1.03 12.25
C PRO A 188 -10.56 0.82 13.62
N LYS A 189 -11.20 1.89 14.15
CA LYS A 189 -11.96 1.86 15.41
C LYS A 189 -13.18 0.93 15.32
N GLU A 190 -13.93 1.00 14.22
CA GLU A 190 -15.10 0.14 14.00
C GLU A 190 -14.69 -1.34 13.87
N LYS A 191 -13.58 -1.62 13.19
CA LYS A 191 -13.09 -3.00 13.03
C LYS A 191 -12.53 -3.56 14.34
N ALA A 192 -11.82 -2.76 15.13
CA ALA A 192 -11.34 -3.15 16.46
C ALA A 192 -12.51 -3.44 17.42
N ALA A 193 -13.57 -2.64 17.37
CA ALA A 193 -14.78 -2.85 18.16
C ALA A 193 -15.51 -4.16 17.79
N ARG A 194 -15.63 -4.48 16.48
CA ARG A 194 -16.20 -5.76 16.01
C ARG A 194 -15.40 -6.97 16.51
N ARG A 195 -14.08 -6.84 16.68
CA ARG A 195 -13.19 -7.89 17.21
C ARG A 195 -13.15 -7.96 18.75
N GLY A 196 -14.04 -7.25 19.45
CA GLY A 196 -14.11 -7.26 20.92
C GLY A 196 -12.93 -6.60 21.64
N ARG A 197 -12.01 -5.93 20.90
CA ARG A 197 -10.84 -5.26 21.47
C ARG A 197 -11.17 -3.79 21.73
N ARG A 198 -11.55 -3.44 22.96
CA ARG A 198 -11.62 -2.04 23.41
C ARG A 198 -10.19 -1.48 23.57
N ARG A 199 -9.54 -1.09 22.48
CA ARG A 199 -8.27 -0.34 22.53
C ARG A 199 -8.57 1.06 23.10
N LYS A 200 -8.03 1.38 24.28
CA LYS A 200 -8.22 2.68 24.98
C LYS A 200 -7.73 3.88 24.13
N PHE A 201 -6.81 3.64 23.20
CA PHE A 201 -6.22 4.61 22.27
C PHE A 201 -6.88 4.65 20.87
N ALA A 202 -7.97 3.90 20.63
CA ALA A 202 -8.65 3.92 19.33
C ALA A 202 -9.44 5.20 19.04
N ARG A 203 -9.24 6.28 19.82
CA ARG A 203 -9.99 7.54 19.68
C ARG A 203 -9.51 8.39 18.49
N ASP A 204 -8.27 8.19 18.01
CA ASP A 204 -7.62 9.08 17.04
C ASP A 204 -7.25 8.41 15.69
N LEU A 205 -7.82 7.24 15.36
CA LEU A 205 -7.70 6.65 14.02
C LEU A 205 -8.71 7.30 13.06
N GLN A 206 -8.34 8.47 12.53
CA GLN A 206 -9.00 9.08 11.38
C GLN A 206 -8.19 8.76 10.13
N VAL A 207 -8.78 7.95 9.26
CA VAL A 207 -8.18 7.59 7.97
C VAL A 207 -8.84 8.44 6.89
N THR A 208 -8.04 9.21 6.17
CA THR A 208 -8.50 9.94 4.99
C THR A 208 -8.14 9.11 3.76
N PHE A 209 -9.14 8.60 3.06
CA PHE A 209 -8.94 7.86 1.82
C PHE A 209 -9.01 8.80 0.62
N PRO A 210 -8.18 8.59 -0.42
CA PRO A 210 -8.31 9.31 -1.67
C PRO A 210 -9.71 9.10 -2.27
N THR A 211 -10.27 10.13 -2.89
CA THR A 211 -11.64 10.10 -3.41
C THR A 211 -11.76 9.38 -4.76
N VAL A 212 -10.67 9.27 -5.51
CA VAL A 212 -10.63 8.67 -6.84
C VAL A 212 -9.52 7.63 -6.89
N LEU A 213 -9.84 6.47 -7.46
CA LEU A 213 -8.87 5.48 -7.92
C LEU A 213 -8.90 5.48 -9.44
N HIS A 214 -7.75 5.81 -10.04
CA HIS A 214 -7.60 5.86 -11.50
C HIS A 214 -7.38 4.48 -12.11
N VAL A 215 -7.71 4.34 -13.38
CA VAL A 215 -7.50 3.13 -14.17
C VAL A 215 -6.64 3.46 -15.39
N SER A 216 -5.62 2.65 -15.65
CA SER A 216 -4.80 2.71 -16.86
C SER A 216 -5.26 1.61 -17.83
N GLY A 217 -5.96 2.01 -18.90
CA GLY A 217 -6.64 1.04 -19.77
C GLY A 217 -7.74 0.29 -19.01
N LYS A 218 -7.48 -0.97 -18.63
CA LYS A 218 -8.36 -1.78 -17.77
C LYS A 218 -7.73 -2.11 -16.42
N HIS A 219 -6.57 -1.56 -16.09
CA HIS A 219 -5.82 -1.89 -14.88
C HIS A 219 -6.02 -0.80 -13.81
N PRO A 220 -6.67 -1.11 -12.67
CA PRO A 220 -6.67 -0.23 -11.51
C PRO A 220 -5.25 0.16 -11.12
N VAL A 221 -4.97 1.45 -10.92
CA VAL A 221 -3.64 1.95 -10.58
C VAL A 221 -3.53 2.12 -9.06
N LEU A 222 -2.69 1.30 -8.44
CA LEU A 222 -2.47 1.24 -7.00
C LEU A 222 -1.03 1.64 -6.66
N TYR A 223 -0.81 2.02 -5.41
CA TYR A 223 0.49 2.43 -4.90
C TYR A 223 0.79 1.72 -3.59
N SER A 224 1.85 0.92 -3.57
CA SER A 224 2.31 0.19 -2.38
C SER A 224 3.15 1.10 -1.51
N ALA A 225 2.83 1.15 -0.22
CA ALA A 225 3.53 2.00 0.75
C ALA A 225 4.94 1.50 1.05
N ASN A 226 5.90 2.42 1.16
CA ASN A 226 7.30 2.10 1.46
C ASN A 226 7.43 1.26 2.75
N GLY A 227 7.90 0.03 2.59
CA GLY A 227 8.22 -0.95 3.60
C GLY A 227 7.01 -1.63 4.25
N SER A 228 5.88 -0.95 4.37
CA SER A 228 4.69 -1.50 5.03
C SER A 228 3.63 -2.01 4.08
N HIS A 229 3.79 -1.78 2.78
CA HIS A 229 3.05 -2.36 1.67
C HIS A 229 1.54 -2.10 1.55
N GLY A 230 0.92 -1.39 2.50
CA GLY A 230 -0.47 -0.96 2.37
C GLY A 230 -0.77 -0.30 1.01
N LEU A 231 -1.87 -0.71 0.38
CA LEU A 231 -2.19 -0.36 -1.02
C LEU A 231 -3.12 0.85 -1.10
N TRP A 232 -2.62 1.96 -1.63
CA TRP A 232 -3.38 3.21 -1.75
C TRP A 232 -3.79 3.53 -3.19
N ALA A 233 -4.85 4.34 -3.33
CA ALA A 233 -5.38 4.78 -4.62
C ALA A 233 -4.59 5.93 -5.28
N THR A 234 -3.76 6.65 -4.51
CA THR A 234 -2.97 7.79 -5.00
C THR A 234 -1.56 7.77 -4.41
N PRO A 235 -0.57 8.37 -5.09
CA PRO A 235 0.71 8.63 -4.48
C PRO A 235 0.59 9.72 -3.40
N GLY A 236 1.60 9.84 -2.56
CA GLY A 236 1.71 10.84 -1.50
C GLY A 236 1.74 10.24 -0.10
N LYS A 237 1.46 11.12 0.86
CA LYS A 237 1.44 10.80 2.29
C LYS A 237 0.03 10.48 2.75
N HIS A 238 -0.14 9.34 3.42
CA HIS A 238 -1.42 8.88 3.93
C HIS A 238 -1.35 8.69 5.44
N THR A 239 -1.91 9.63 6.19
CA THR A 239 -1.99 9.57 7.65
C THR A 239 -3.24 8.83 8.08
N TYR A 240 -3.08 7.78 8.90
CA TYR A 240 -4.20 6.98 9.41
C TYR A 240 -4.26 6.91 10.93
N SER A 241 -3.24 7.42 11.63
CA SER A 241 -3.32 7.76 13.05
C SER A 241 -2.51 9.02 13.33
N THR A 242 -3.05 9.93 14.15
CA THR A 242 -2.35 11.15 14.56
C THR A 242 -1.65 11.01 15.90
N PHE A 243 -1.95 9.97 16.68
CA PHE A 243 -1.28 9.66 17.93
C PHE A 243 -1.36 8.16 18.29
N PRO A 244 -0.23 7.42 18.24
CA PRO A 244 1.04 7.83 17.62
C PRO A 244 0.85 8.20 16.14
N LEU A 245 1.71 9.08 15.61
CA LEU A 245 1.66 9.42 14.18
C LEU A 245 2.00 8.18 13.34
N LEU A 246 1.02 7.68 12.58
CA LEU A 246 1.18 6.55 11.65
C LEU A 246 0.85 7.01 10.23
N GLU A 247 1.84 6.85 9.36
CA GLU A 247 1.81 7.34 8.00
C GLU A 247 2.40 6.32 7.01
N ASP A 248 1.74 6.22 5.87
CA ASP A 248 2.24 5.58 4.67
C ASP A 248 2.75 6.64 3.68
N PHE A 249 3.80 6.29 2.95
CA PHE A 249 4.35 7.09 1.87
C PHE A 249 4.35 6.24 0.62
N THR A 250 3.78 6.78 -0.46
CA THR A 250 3.55 6.10 -1.74
C THR A 250 3.99 7.03 -2.87
N ASP A 251 4.54 6.48 -3.95
CA ASP A 251 4.90 7.25 -5.14
C ASP A 251 4.97 6.34 -6.39
N GLN A 252 5.34 6.92 -7.53
CA GLN A 252 5.52 6.19 -8.80
C GLN A 252 6.97 5.69 -8.95
N GLY A 253 7.36 4.75 -8.11
CA GLY A 253 8.65 4.06 -8.22
C GLY A 253 8.66 2.99 -9.30
N VAL A 254 8.81 1.73 -8.91
CA VAL A 254 8.88 0.60 -9.84
C VAL A 254 7.47 0.15 -10.21
N ALA A 255 7.15 0.15 -11.51
CA ALA A 255 5.89 -0.40 -12.02
C ALA A 255 5.90 -1.93 -11.93
N TRP A 256 4.84 -2.49 -11.34
CA TRP A 256 4.57 -3.92 -11.33
C TRP A 256 3.27 -4.23 -12.06
N ASN A 257 3.41 -4.78 -13.26
CA ASN A 257 2.32 -5.27 -14.08
C ASN A 257 1.85 -6.64 -13.56
N THR A 258 0.95 -6.65 -12.59
CA THR A 258 0.57 -7.90 -11.89
C THR A 258 -0.04 -8.97 -12.80
N TRP A 259 -0.58 -8.57 -13.96
CA TRP A 259 -1.16 -9.48 -14.96
C TRP A 259 -0.15 -10.32 -15.74
N GLU A 260 1.15 -10.03 -15.61
CA GLU A 260 2.21 -10.77 -16.31
C GLU A 260 2.52 -12.12 -15.66
N ASN A 261 2.15 -12.32 -14.39
CA ASN A 261 2.36 -13.57 -13.68
C ASN A 261 1.25 -13.82 -12.65
N LEU A 262 0.11 -14.33 -13.12
CA LEU A 262 -1.03 -14.64 -12.28
C LEU A 262 -1.12 -16.13 -11.98
N VAL A 263 -1.24 -16.46 -10.70
CA VAL A 263 -1.67 -17.79 -10.24
C VAL A 263 -3.16 -17.72 -9.95
N VAL A 264 -3.97 -18.20 -10.88
CA VAL A 264 -5.44 -18.16 -10.76
C VAL A 264 -5.95 -19.35 -9.96
N ILE A 265 -6.63 -19.07 -8.85
CA ILE A 265 -7.07 -20.05 -7.87
C ILE A 265 -8.61 -19.97 -7.76
N PRO A 266 -9.34 -21.07 -8.01
CA PRO A 266 -10.79 -21.06 -7.78
C PRO A 266 -11.07 -21.05 -6.27
N TRP A 267 -11.93 -20.14 -5.83
CA TRP A 267 -12.45 -20.14 -4.48
C TRP A 267 -13.28 -21.39 -4.22
N ASN A 268 -13.19 -21.92 -3.02
CA ASN A 268 -14.06 -22.99 -2.56
C ASN A 268 -14.55 -22.69 -1.14
N ASP A 269 -15.86 -22.75 -0.95
CA ASP A 269 -16.55 -22.42 0.30
C ASP A 269 -16.35 -23.49 1.41
N THR A 270 -15.77 -24.64 1.07
CA THR A 270 -15.46 -25.70 2.04
C THR A 270 -14.24 -25.32 2.88
N PRO A 271 -14.24 -25.54 4.21
CA PRO A 271 -13.04 -25.35 5.01
C PRO A 271 -11.89 -26.26 4.53
N TYR A 272 -10.73 -25.67 4.27
CA TYR A 272 -9.51 -26.36 3.81
C TYR A 272 -9.70 -27.17 2.52
N PRO A 273 -10.15 -26.53 1.43
CA PRO A 273 -10.66 -27.24 0.26
C PRO A 273 -9.56 -27.67 -0.72
N TYR A 274 -8.35 -27.14 -0.59
CA TYR A 274 -7.33 -27.27 -1.62
C TYR A 274 -6.57 -28.59 -1.50
N ALA A 275 -6.11 -29.13 -2.62
CA ALA A 275 -5.33 -30.36 -2.67
C ALA A 275 -4.22 -30.26 -3.71
N GLY A 276 -3.26 -31.19 -3.67
CA GLY A 276 -2.13 -31.22 -4.60
C GLY A 276 -1.30 -29.94 -4.52
N GLN A 277 -0.99 -29.34 -5.67
CA GLN A 277 -0.14 -28.14 -5.75
C GLN A 277 -0.71 -26.89 -5.03
N LEU A 278 -1.99 -26.91 -4.69
CA LEU A 278 -2.67 -25.82 -3.98
C LEU A 278 -2.87 -26.12 -2.48
N GLU A 279 -2.47 -27.30 -1.99
CA GLU A 279 -2.73 -27.73 -0.60
C GLU A 279 -2.16 -26.75 0.44
N TRP A 280 -1.06 -26.07 0.13
CA TRP A 280 -0.46 -25.04 0.99
C TRP A 280 -1.42 -23.89 1.34
N LEU A 281 -2.41 -23.59 0.47
CA LEU A 281 -3.45 -22.59 0.74
C LEU A 281 -4.35 -22.97 1.92
N ASN A 282 -4.29 -24.21 2.41
CA ASN A 282 -4.98 -24.66 3.61
C ASN A 282 -4.23 -24.33 4.90
N PHE A 283 -2.98 -23.85 4.82
CA PHE A 283 -2.21 -23.44 5.99
C PHE A 283 -2.88 -22.24 6.66
N ARG A 284 -3.06 -22.32 7.98
CA ARG A 284 -3.63 -21.26 8.84
C ARG A 284 -2.69 -20.85 9.97
N GLY A 285 -1.43 -21.26 9.88
CA GLY A 285 -0.39 -20.78 10.78
C GLY A 285 0.08 -19.38 10.41
N GLU A 286 0.92 -18.82 11.27
CA GLU A 286 1.49 -17.48 11.09
C GLU A 286 2.62 -17.53 10.05
N TRP A 287 2.60 -16.64 9.07
CA TRP A 287 3.60 -16.59 8.01
C TRP A 287 4.84 -15.83 8.45
N GLY A 288 5.52 -16.28 9.49
CA GLY A 288 6.67 -15.55 9.98
C GLY A 288 7.16 -15.97 11.35
N ASN A 289 8.06 -15.15 11.87
CA ASN A 289 8.63 -15.32 13.19
C ASN A 289 7.59 -15.07 14.29
N ALA A 290 7.81 -15.68 15.46
CA ALA A 290 7.05 -15.33 16.65
C ALA A 290 7.31 -13.87 17.07
N LYS A 291 6.30 -13.23 17.69
CA LYS A 291 6.43 -11.85 18.18
C LYS A 291 7.58 -11.67 19.17
N ASN A 292 8.23 -10.51 19.13
CA ASN A 292 9.37 -10.16 19.99
C ASN A 292 9.45 -8.64 20.21
N GLY A 293 10.06 -8.21 21.32
CA GLY A 293 10.18 -6.79 21.69
C GLY A 293 8.83 -6.15 22.00
N CYS A 294 8.01 -6.83 22.82
CA CYS A 294 6.64 -6.43 23.15
C CYS A 294 6.54 -5.58 24.42
N ASP A 295 7.65 -5.08 24.96
CA ASP A 295 7.69 -4.34 26.23
C ASP A 295 6.79 -3.08 26.20
N LEU A 296 6.61 -2.51 25.01
CA LEU A 296 5.78 -1.32 24.76
C LEU A 296 4.44 -1.66 24.08
N GLU A 297 4.09 -2.94 23.88
CA GLU A 297 2.82 -3.38 23.28
C GLU A 297 1.59 -2.84 24.03
N PRO A 298 1.55 -2.76 25.38
CA PRO A 298 0.41 -2.19 26.10
C PRO A 298 0.14 -0.71 25.79
N LEU A 299 1.18 0.04 25.38
CA LEU A 299 1.10 1.47 25.08
C LEU A 299 0.89 1.73 23.59
N SER A 300 1.66 1.07 22.73
CA SER A 300 1.64 1.25 21.28
C SER A 300 0.56 0.42 20.57
N GLY A 301 0.08 -0.66 21.21
CA GLY A 301 -0.85 -1.62 20.64
C GLY A 301 -0.22 -2.68 19.73
N GLU A 302 1.10 -2.62 19.49
CA GLU A 302 1.86 -3.49 18.59
C GLU A 302 3.24 -3.84 19.21
N CYS A 303 3.81 -4.99 18.88
CA CYS A 303 5.20 -5.28 19.26
C CYS A 303 6.18 -4.65 18.27
N ARG A 304 7.48 -4.56 18.62
CA ARG A 304 8.51 -4.21 17.62
C ARG A 304 8.49 -5.20 16.46
N LEU A 305 8.50 -6.50 16.76
CA LEU A 305 8.28 -7.60 15.82
C LEU A 305 6.95 -8.29 16.17
N ASN A 306 6.01 -8.27 15.24
CA ASN A 306 4.75 -9.00 15.29
C ASN A 306 4.87 -10.35 14.58
N HIS A 307 3.85 -11.19 14.74
CA HIS A 307 3.66 -12.37 13.91
C HIS A 307 3.35 -11.96 12.46
N GLY A 308 3.84 -12.71 11.49
CA GLY A 308 3.42 -12.56 10.10
C GLY A 308 1.92 -12.84 9.93
N PRO A 309 1.20 -12.12 9.07
CA PRO A 309 -0.22 -12.33 8.84
C PRO A 309 -0.49 -13.75 8.37
N ILE A 310 -1.60 -14.31 8.82
CA ILE A 310 -2.11 -15.56 8.27
C ILE A 310 -2.54 -15.28 6.84
N PHE A 311 -2.23 -16.17 5.90
CA PHE A 311 -2.69 -16.05 4.50
C PHE A 311 -4.19 -15.70 4.47
N PRO A 312 -4.55 -14.54 3.89
CA PRO A 312 -5.94 -14.18 3.69
C PRO A 312 -6.53 -15.06 2.58
N GLY A 313 -7.82 -15.33 2.70
CA GLY A 313 -8.51 -16.39 1.98
C GLY A 313 -9.77 -16.81 2.72
N GLY A 314 -10.31 -15.92 3.56
CA GLY A 314 -11.57 -16.09 4.27
C GLY A 314 -12.68 -15.22 3.65
N PRO A 315 -13.95 -15.44 4.02
CA PRO A 315 -15.06 -14.61 3.55
C PRO A 315 -14.91 -13.11 3.87
N ASP A 316 -14.11 -12.77 4.87
CA ASP A 316 -13.84 -11.40 5.32
C ASP A 316 -13.02 -10.58 4.30
N ASP A 317 -12.31 -11.22 3.37
CA ASP A 317 -11.48 -10.57 2.34
C ASP A 317 -12.30 -10.21 1.09
N MET A 318 -13.55 -10.67 1.03
CA MET A 318 -14.50 -10.42 -0.05
C MET A 318 -15.51 -9.34 0.34
N PRO A 319 -15.91 -8.45 -0.59
CA PRO A 319 -16.96 -7.48 -0.32
C PRO A 319 -18.25 -8.19 0.12
N PRO A 320 -19.05 -7.59 1.02
CA PRO A 320 -20.37 -8.15 1.33
C PRO A 320 -21.21 -8.26 0.05
N PRO A 321 -22.08 -9.28 -0.09
CA PRO A 321 -22.87 -9.51 -1.31
C PRO A 321 -23.72 -8.30 -1.74
N ARG A 322 -24.16 -7.50 -0.77
CA ARG A 322 -24.74 -6.17 -1.02
C ARG A 322 -23.94 -5.11 -0.30
N ILE A 323 -23.45 -4.16 -1.07
CA ILE A 323 -23.13 -2.84 -0.52
C ILE A 323 -24.46 -2.13 -0.37
N GLN A 324 -24.96 -2.03 0.87
CA GLN A 324 -26.06 -1.12 1.15
C GLN A 324 -25.59 0.26 0.68
N ARG A 325 -26.23 0.82 -0.35
CA ARG A 325 -26.06 2.24 -0.66
C ARG A 325 -26.27 2.92 0.69
N SER A 326 -25.25 3.65 1.16
CA SER A 326 -25.48 4.60 2.23
C SER A 326 -26.73 5.36 1.81
N ARG A 327 -27.74 5.43 2.70
CA ARG A 327 -28.78 6.43 2.52
C ARG A 327 -27.98 7.71 2.39
N GLN A 328 -27.82 8.22 1.17
CA GLN A 328 -27.61 9.62 0.96
C GLN A 328 -28.77 10.21 1.74
N THR A 329 -28.48 10.76 2.91
CA THR A 329 -29.42 11.65 3.58
C THR A 329 -29.73 12.65 2.49
N ALA A 330 -30.92 12.52 1.90
CA ALA A 330 -31.43 13.53 1.01
C ALA A 330 -31.23 14.81 1.80
N VAL A 331 -30.36 15.68 1.29
CA VAL A 331 -30.38 17.07 1.72
C VAL A 331 -31.84 17.45 1.56
N PRO A 332 -32.55 17.84 2.63
CA PRO A 332 -33.96 18.17 2.48
C PRO A 332 -34.00 19.27 1.45
N THR A 333 -34.60 18.97 0.30
CA THR A 333 -34.96 19.97 -0.69
C THR A 333 -35.96 20.85 0.03
N VAL A 334 -35.46 21.93 0.64
CA VAL A 334 -36.31 23.03 1.08
C VAL A 334 -36.87 23.58 -0.21
N ALA A 335 -38.09 23.15 -0.55
CA ALA A 335 -38.89 23.83 -1.54
C ALA A 335 -38.92 25.30 -1.13
N PRO A 336 -38.60 26.26 -2.03
CA PRO A 336 -38.77 27.65 -1.70
C PRO A 336 -40.25 27.86 -1.41
N SER A 337 -40.57 28.23 -0.16
CA SER A 337 -41.90 28.65 0.21
C SER A 337 -42.23 29.87 -0.66
N LEU A 338 -43.18 29.72 -1.58
CA LEU A 338 -43.81 30.87 -2.21
C LEU A 338 -44.47 31.69 -1.10
N GLN A 339 -43.86 32.81 -0.73
CA GLN A 339 -44.56 33.85 0.01
C GLN A 339 -45.60 34.45 -0.94
N SER A 340 -46.86 34.33 -0.57
CA SER A 340 -47.97 35.03 -1.21
C SER A 340 -47.74 36.55 -1.12
N PRO A 341 -47.89 37.31 -2.22
CA PRO A 341 -47.75 38.76 -2.17
C PRO A 341 -48.97 39.40 -1.48
N PRO A 342 -48.79 40.48 -0.70
CA PRO A 342 -49.90 41.27 -0.20
C PRO A 342 -50.58 42.09 -1.33
N PRO A 343 -51.86 42.48 -1.16
CA PRO A 343 -52.66 43.03 -2.25
C PRO A 343 -52.31 44.49 -2.57
N HIS A 344 -52.21 44.74 -3.89
CA HIS A 344 -52.39 45.98 -4.69
C HIS A 344 -52.20 47.35 -4.03
N PHE A 345 -51.42 48.24 -4.67
CA PHE A 345 -51.90 49.58 -5.06
C PHE A 345 -51.03 50.20 -6.20
N LEU A 346 -51.70 50.41 -7.33
CA LEU A 346 -51.57 51.41 -8.42
C LEU A 346 -50.28 51.61 -9.25
N ALA A 347 -50.56 51.66 -10.55
CA ALA A 347 -49.73 51.90 -11.73
C ALA A 347 -48.81 53.13 -11.70
N TYR A 348 -47.62 52.97 -12.29
CA TYR A 348 -46.97 54.00 -13.11
C TYR A 348 -46.16 53.32 -14.22
N THR A 349 -46.37 53.76 -15.46
CA THR A 349 -45.70 53.27 -16.68
C THR A 349 -44.28 53.85 -16.80
N PRO A 350 -43.29 53.08 -17.25
CA PRO A 350 -41.99 53.62 -17.65
C PRO A 350 -41.89 53.79 -19.18
N THR A 351 -41.43 54.98 -19.57
CA THR A 351 -41.09 55.38 -20.93
C THR A 351 -39.73 54.79 -21.35
N ILE A 352 -39.65 54.26 -22.56
CA ILE A 352 -38.42 53.80 -23.24
C ILE A 352 -37.63 55.00 -23.78
N PRO A 353 -36.29 54.96 -23.78
CA PRO A 353 -35.56 55.34 -24.99
C PRO A 353 -34.61 54.25 -25.49
N GLN A 354 -34.72 53.96 -26.78
CA GLN A 354 -33.79 53.19 -27.60
C GLN A 354 -32.49 53.98 -27.81
N PHE A 355 -31.34 53.31 -28.02
CA PHE A 355 -30.41 53.68 -29.10
C PHE A 355 -29.40 52.56 -29.41
N LEU A 356 -29.13 52.42 -30.72
CA LEU A 356 -28.26 51.48 -31.45
C LEU A 356 -26.76 51.78 -31.33
N HIS A 357 -25.90 50.75 -31.43
CA HIS A 357 -24.78 50.64 -32.42
C HIS A 357 -23.98 49.33 -32.24
N GLN A 358 -23.96 48.46 -33.28
CA GLN A 358 -22.85 48.16 -34.22
C GLN A 358 -21.60 47.46 -33.65
N MET A 359 -21.34 46.27 -34.19
CA MET A 359 -20.13 45.44 -34.07
C MET A 359 -19.14 45.75 -35.20
N PRO A 360 -17.82 45.54 -34.99
CA PRO A 360 -16.90 45.24 -36.07
C PRO A 360 -16.27 43.84 -35.97
N VAL A 361 -16.04 43.26 -37.15
CA VAL A 361 -15.37 41.97 -37.42
C VAL A 361 -13.87 42.21 -37.67
N GLY A 362 -12.99 41.30 -37.24
CA GLY A 362 -11.64 41.21 -37.81
C GLY A 362 -10.59 40.32 -37.12
N ARG A 363 -10.15 39.28 -37.86
CA ARG A 363 -8.80 38.65 -37.95
C ARG A 363 -8.27 37.67 -36.86
N ALA A 364 -8.26 36.40 -37.27
CA ALA A 364 -7.12 35.48 -37.54
C ALA A 364 -5.90 35.31 -36.58
N SER A 365 -5.56 34.02 -36.44
CA SER A 365 -4.23 33.41 -36.19
C SER A 365 -3.75 33.21 -34.74
N GLY A 366 -3.29 31.98 -34.45
CA GLY A 366 -2.32 31.73 -33.39
C GLY A 366 -2.47 30.41 -32.64
N ILE A 367 -1.84 29.35 -33.16
CA ILE A 367 -1.53 28.12 -32.41
C ILE A 367 -0.59 28.51 -31.25
N LEU A 368 -1.00 28.32 -30.01
CA LEU A 368 -0.12 28.50 -28.84
C LEU A 368 0.49 27.15 -28.43
N ASN A 369 1.76 26.98 -28.79
CA ASN A 369 2.66 25.99 -28.20
C ASN A 369 3.02 26.40 -26.77
N TYR A 370 2.72 25.56 -25.77
CA TYR A 370 3.27 25.71 -24.43
C TYR A 370 4.71 25.16 -24.38
N ARG A 371 5.70 26.07 -24.39
CA ARG A 371 7.07 25.79 -23.93
C ARG A 371 7.12 25.98 -22.40
N PHE A 372 7.39 24.92 -21.66
CA PHE A 372 7.78 25.02 -20.25
C PHE A 372 9.24 25.52 -20.15
N LYS A 373 9.44 26.64 -19.45
CA LYS A 373 10.76 27.12 -19.02
C LYS A 373 11.24 26.27 -17.83
N ARG A 374 12.42 25.64 -17.96
CA ARG A 374 13.21 25.14 -16.84
C ARG A 374 13.64 26.33 -15.96
N ARG A 375 13.55 26.18 -14.64
CA ARG A 375 14.27 27.02 -13.68
C ARG A 375 15.58 26.31 -13.36
N ASP A 376 16.69 26.98 -13.66
CA ASP A 376 18.00 26.63 -13.09
C ASP A 376 18.06 27.08 -11.62
N PRO A 377 18.72 26.32 -10.74
CA PRO A 377 18.88 26.67 -9.33
C PRO A 377 19.97 27.73 -9.12
N ALA A 378 19.66 28.68 -8.24
CA ALA A 378 20.56 29.77 -7.84
C ALA A 378 21.73 29.24 -7.00
N SER A 379 22.91 29.80 -7.30
CA SER A 379 24.15 29.73 -6.54
C SER A 379 23.98 30.33 -5.15
N MET A 380 24.44 29.61 -4.10
CA MET A 380 24.76 30.21 -2.81
C MET A 380 26.24 29.97 -2.49
N ASP A 381 26.88 31.06 -2.11
CA ASP A 381 28.30 31.23 -1.79
C ASP A 381 28.78 30.30 -0.65
N LEU A 382 29.94 29.67 -0.85
CA LEU A 382 30.73 29.09 0.24
C LEU A 382 31.63 30.17 0.84
N ALA A 383 31.30 30.62 2.05
CA ALA A 383 32.24 31.32 2.92
C ALA A 383 33.13 30.30 3.65
N ALA A 384 34.44 30.50 3.51
CA ALA A 384 35.48 29.72 4.15
C ALA A 384 35.46 29.88 5.67
N ILE A 385 35.60 28.77 6.40
CA ILE A 385 36.00 28.76 7.81
C ILE A 385 37.31 27.96 7.90
N THR A 386 38.38 28.69 8.13
CA THR A 386 39.72 28.24 8.51
C THR A 386 39.69 27.57 9.88
N ALA A 387 40.11 26.32 9.98
CA ALA A 387 40.42 25.66 11.24
C ALA A 387 41.94 25.66 11.46
N ASN A 388 42.37 26.32 12.54
CA ASN A 388 43.75 26.39 12.99
C ASN A 388 44.23 25.06 13.57
N THR A 389 45.42 24.67 13.16
CA THR A 389 46.28 23.64 13.76
C THR A 389 46.85 24.08 15.11
N THR A 390 46.80 23.21 16.12
CA THR A 390 47.78 23.18 17.22
C THR A 390 47.99 21.77 17.76
N LYS A 391 49.16 21.22 17.43
CA LYS A 391 50.11 20.38 18.19
C LYS A 391 49.61 19.33 19.21
N GLU A 392 49.98 18.09 18.85
CA GLU A 392 50.43 16.93 19.64
C GLU A 392 51.33 17.22 20.87
N PRO A 393 51.46 16.27 21.84
CA PRO A 393 52.40 15.14 21.69
C PRO A 393 51.95 13.74 22.18
N ASN A 394 52.30 12.74 21.37
CA ASN A 394 52.99 11.45 21.66
C ASN A 394 52.71 10.65 22.94
N GLN A 395 52.36 9.35 22.80
CA GLN A 395 53.34 8.23 22.88
C GLN A 395 52.72 6.84 22.60
N ASP A 396 53.41 6.07 21.74
CA ASP A 396 53.67 4.60 21.71
C ASP A 396 52.51 3.57 21.81
N SER A 397 52.49 2.42 21.12
CA SER A 397 53.42 1.72 20.21
C SER A 397 52.76 0.42 19.67
N GLY A 398 53.30 -0.14 18.57
CA GLY A 398 53.21 -1.56 18.16
C GLY A 398 52.21 -1.89 17.02
N SER A 399 52.62 -1.90 15.73
CA SER A 399 53.14 -3.05 14.93
C SER A 399 52.12 -4.20 14.76
N ASP A 400 51.68 -4.68 13.58
CA ASP A 400 52.38 -5.01 12.32
C ASP A 400 51.32 -5.29 11.20
N PRO A 401 51.65 -5.27 9.89
CA PRO A 401 50.72 -5.18 8.76
C PRO A 401 50.50 -6.51 8.01
N ASN A 402 49.41 -6.58 7.23
CA ASN A 402 49.36 -7.13 5.86
C ASN A 402 47.90 -7.33 5.40
N ALA A 403 47.50 -6.66 4.32
CA ALA A 403 46.90 -7.27 3.13
C ALA A 403 46.28 -6.19 2.22
N ASN A 404 46.91 -5.99 1.06
CA ASN A 404 46.34 -5.35 -0.12
C ASN A 404 45.06 -6.06 -0.55
N LEU A 405 44.02 -5.31 -0.95
CA LEU A 405 43.26 -5.64 -2.15
C LEU A 405 42.57 -4.41 -2.74
N ALA A 406 42.77 -4.24 -4.04
CA ALA A 406 42.44 -3.07 -4.83
C ALA A 406 40.94 -2.92 -5.11
N ASN A 407 40.43 -1.69 -4.95
CA ASN A 407 39.13 -1.27 -5.47
C ASN A 407 39.21 -1.10 -7.00
N ARG A 408 38.51 -1.96 -7.75
CA ARG A 408 38.13 -1.67 -9.14
C ARG A 408 36.75 -1.03 -9.16
N LEU A 409 36.71 0.29 -9.36
CA LEU A 409 35.53 0.99 -9.86
C LEU A 409 35.28 0.55 -11.31
N VAL A 410 34.08 0.08 -11.61
CA VAL A 410 33.57 -0.07 -12.97
C VAL A 410 32.56 1.05 -13.22
N THR A 411 32.97 2.03 -14.01
CA THR A 411 32.10 3.08 -14.57
C THR A 411 31.50 2.57 -15.88
N PHE A 412 30.18 2.52 -15.97
CA PHE A 412 29.45 2.26 -17.21
C PHE A 412 29.25 3.59 -17.96
N VAL A 413 29.72 3.65 -19.21
CA VAL A 413 29.44 4.71 -20.18
C VAL A 413 28.38 4.18 -21.17
N PRO A 414 27.32 4.93 -21.50
CA PRO A 414 26.40 4.56 -22.56
C PRO A 414 26.86 5.17 -23.90
N GLU A 415 27.03 4.36 -24.94
CA GLU A 415 27.12 4.85 -26.31
C GLU A 415 25.93 4.37 -27.14
N GLY A 416 25.29 5.33 -27.80
CA GLY A 416 24.13 5.15 -28.64
C GLY A 416 24.46 4.97 -30.13
N SER A 417 23.49 4.38 -30.80
CA SER A 417 23.07 4.49 -32.21
C SER A 417 24.08 4.89 -33.31
N SER A 418 24.23 3.94 -34.23
CA SER A 418 24.12 4.04 -35.71
C SER A 418 25.02 5.00 -36.50
N THR A 419 25.75 4.46 -37.47
CA THR A 419 25.75 4.95 -38.87
C THR A 419 26.05 3.82 -39.85
N VAL A 420 25.38 3.93 -40.99
CA VAL A 420 25.46 3.14 -42.22
C VAL A 420 26.68 3.58 -43.05
N SER A 421 27.38 2.66 -43.73
CA SER A 421 27.78 2.83 -45.15
C SER A 421 28.57 1.63 -45.70
N SER A 422 28.19 1.29 -46.94
CA SER A 422 28.81 0.45 -47.98
C SER A 422 29.17 -1.00 -47.67
#